data_AF-A0A0X3NI98-F1
#
_entry.id   AF-A0A0X3NI98-F1
#
_cell.length_a   1.000
_cell.length_b   1.000
_cell.length_c   1.000
_cell.angle_alpha   90.00
_cell.angle_beta   90.00
_cell.angle_gamma   90.00
#
_symmetry.space_group_name_H-M   'P 1'
#
loop_
_entity.id
_entity.type
_entity.pdbx_description
1 polymer ?
#
loop_
_entity_poly.entity_id
_entity_poly.type
_entity_poly.pdbx_seq_one_letter_code
_entity_poly.pdbx_strand_id
1 'polypeptide(L)'
;MQIKRIKAASNFADAFGLAVAQIRGYQSLCEECEHLRSTAFNASDERHLNILRGLWKYLIPSEAFQLVSKRWADIGFQGTCPDTDFRGMGLLGALNLLYFAESHTALARGILSASVLSTSSYPFAIVGISLTDLLRKWLR
;
A
#
# COMPACT_ATOMS: atom_id res chain seq x y z
N MET A 1 44.91 8.45 -33.25
CA MET A 1 43.96 8.35 -32.12
C MET A 1 44.42 7.23 -31.20
N GLN A 2 45.01 7.54 -30.04
CA GLN A 2 45.47 6.50 -29.10
C GLN A 2 44.30 6.04 -28.20
N ILE A 3 43.96 4.76 -28.28
CA ILE A 3 42.94 4.15 -27.43
C ILE A 3 43.57 3.85 -26.07
N LYS A 4 43.14 4.57 -25.02
CA LYS A 4 43.54 4.25 -23.63
C LYS A 4 42.91 2.92 -23.23
N ARG A 5 43.75 1.89 -23.04
CA ARG A 5 43.34 0.61 -22.44
C ARG A 5 43.11 0.81 -20.94
N ILE A 6 41.85 0.77 -20.52
CA ILE A 6 41.46 0.76 -19.11
C ILE A 6 41.53 -0.69 -18.63
N LYS A 7 42.33 -0.98 -17.60
CA LYS A 7 42.30 -2.28 -16.92
C LYS A 7 40.98 -2.37 -16.14
N ALA A 8 40.20 -3.42 -16.38
CA ALA A 8 39.03 -3.72 -15.57
C ALA A 8 39.47 -3.93 -14.11
N ALA A 9 38.76 -3.31 -13.16
CA ALA A 9 38.95 -3.59 -11.74
C ALA A 9 38.72 -5.08 -11.48
N SER A 10 39.46 -5.67 -10.55
CA SER A 10 39.42 -7.12 -10.27
C SER A 10 38.04 -7.62 -9.82
N ASN A 11 37.18 -6.72 -9.33
CA ASN A 11 35.81 -6.99 -8.89
C ASN A 11 34.73 -6.51 -9.90
N PHE A 12 35.12 -6.08 -11.10
CA PHE A 12 34.18 -5.46 -12.05
C PHE A 12 33.04 -6.41 -12.43
N ALA A 13 33.34 -7.68 -12.71
CA ALA A 13 32.31 -8.65 -13.10
C ALA A 13 31.28 -8.87 -12.00
N ASP A 14 31.72 -8.99 -10.74
CA ASP A 14 30.83 -9.18 -9.58
C ASP A 14 30.00 -7.92 -9.29
N ALA A 15 30.66 -6.75 -9.28
CA ALA A 15 29.98 -5.47 -9.07
C ALA A 15 28.96 -5.18 -10.19
N PHE A 16 29.31 -5.51 -11.44
CA PHE A 16 28.40 -5.40 -12.58
C PHE A 16 27.24 -6.38 -12.47
N GLY A 17 27.49 -7.64 -12.11
CA GLY A 17 26.46 -8.64 -11.88
C GLY A 17 25.47 -8.21 -10.80
N LEU A 18 25.97 -7.69 -9.68
CA LEU A 18 25.13 -7.14 -8.61
C LEU A 18 24.30 -5.95 -9.09
N ALA A 19 24.90 -5.01 -9.82
CA ALA A 19 24.19 -3.85 -10.35
C ALA A 19 23.06 -4.27 -11.31
N VAL A 20 23.32 -5.22 -12.22
CA VAL A 20 22.29 -5.75 -13.12
C VAL A 20 21.18 -6.45 -12.34
N ALA A 21 21.51 -7.24 -11.32
CA ALA A 21 20.53 -7.91 -10.48
C ALA A 21 19.64 -6.90 -9.74
N GLN A 22 20.23 -5.82 -9.19
CA GLN A 22 19.49 -4.75 -8.53
C GLN A 22 18.56 -4.00 -9.49
N ILE A 23 19.04 -3.65 -10.68
CA ILE A 23 18.22 -2.97 -11.71
C ILE A 23 17.03 -3.84 -12.10
N ARG A 24 17.25 -5.13 -12.38
CA ARG A 24 16.17 -6.06 -12.74
C ARG A 24 15.19 -6.27 -11.59
N GLY A 25 15.70 -6.45 -10.36
CA GLY A 25 14.87 -6.62 -9.18
C GLY A 25 13.97 -5.41 -8.94
N TYR A 26 14.51 -4.20 -9.10
CA TYR A 26 13.75 -2.96 -9.01
C TYR A 26 12.67 -2.85 -10.09
N GLN A 27 13.00 -3.17 -11.35
CA GLN A 27 12.03 -3.18 -12.44
C GLN A 27 10.89 -4.17 -12.18
N SER A 28 11.19 -5.40 -11.77
CA SER A 28 10.17 -6.40 -11.43
C SER A 28 9.29 -5.95 -10.26
N LEU A 29 9.86 -5.30 -9.24
CA LEU A 29 9.08 -4.73 -8.15
C LEU A 29 8.14 -3.61 -8.66
N CYS A 30 8.63 -2.73 -9.52
CA CYS A 30 7.80 -1.67 -10.12
C CYS A 30 6.67 -2.23 -10.97
N GLU A 31 6.89 -3.33 -11.70
CA GLU A 31 5.88 -4.03 -12.49
C GLU A 31 4.81 -4.65 -11.59
N GLU A 32 5.23 -5.36 -10.53
CA GLU A 32 4.30 -5.97 -9.58
C GLU A 32 3.46 -4.92 -8.84
N CYS A 33 4.07 -3.81 -8.41
CA CYS A 33 3.32 -2.69 -7.83
C CYS A 33 2.25 -2.15 -8.78
N GLU A 34 2.53 -2.02 -10.08
CA GLU A 34 1.50 -1.57 -11.03
C GLU A 34 0.46 -2.65 -11.33
N HIS A 35 0.85 -3.92 -11.34
CA HIS A 35 -0.08 -5.03 -11.46
C HIS A 35 -1.10 -5.00 -10.31
N LEU A 36 -0.65 -4.89 -9.07
CA LEU A 36 -1.52 -4.76 -7.90
C LEU A 36 -2.34 -3.47 -7.93
N ARG A 37 -1.75 -2.34 -8.34
CA ARG A 37 -2.45 -1.05 -8.42
C ARG A 37 -3.57 -1.06 -9.47
N SER A 38 -3.36 -1.74 -10.59
CA SER A 38 -4.33 -1.85 -11.68
C SER A 38 -5.35 -2.97 -11.48
N THR A 39 -5.09 -3.91 -10.57
CA THR A 39 -6.05 -4.95 -10.18
C THR A 39 -7.18 -4.32 -9.37
N ALA A 40 -8.39 -4.36 -9.92
CA ALA A 40 -9.59 -3.84 -9.26
C ALA A 40 -9.89 -4.64 -7.99
N PHE A 41 -10.21 -3.92 -6.91
CA PHE A 41 -10.71 -4.53 -5.68
C PHE A 41 -12.13 -5.11 -5.92
N ASN A 42 -12.45 -6.22 -5.27
CA ASN A 42 -13.71 -6.93 -5.45
C ASN A 42 -14.10 -7.67 -4.15
N ALA A 43 -15.05 -7.15 -3.37
CA ALA A 43 -15.50 -7.80 -2.14
C ALA A 43 -16.21 -9.16 -2.33
N SER A 44 -16.51 -9.56 -3.57
CA SER A 44 -17.01 -10.92 -3.85
C SER A 44 -15.88 -11.96 -3.97
N ASP A 45 -14.62 -11.53 -4.10
CA ASP A 45 -13.45 -12.42 -4.01
C ASP A 45 -13.06 -12.58 -2.54
N GLU A 46 -13.01 -13.83 -2.05
CA GLU A 46 -12.72 -14.12 -0.64
C GLU A 46 -11.35 -13.60 -0.19
N ARG A 47 -10.35 -13.55 -1.09
CA ARG A 47 -9.01 -13.03 -0.78
C ARG A 47 -9.06 -11.53 -0.52
N HIS A 48 -9.83 -10.80 -1.34
CA HIS A 48 -10.04 -9.37 -1.16
C HIS A 48 -10.92 -9.10 0.06
N LEU A 49 -11.96 -9.90 0.28
CA LEU A 49 -12.80 -9.80 1.47
C LEU A 49 -11.99 -9.99 2.77
N ASN A 50 -11.01 -10.90 2.77
CA ASN A 50 -10.11 -11.10 3.90
C ASN A 50 -9.26 -9.86 4.22
N ILE A 51 -8.96 -9.01 3.24
CA ILE A 51 -8.31 -7.72 3.49
C ILE A 51 -9.23 -6.82 4.31
N LEU A 52 -10.52 -6.72 3.96
CA LEU A 52 -11.48 -5.95 4.74
C LEU A 52 -11.67 -6.53 6.15
N ARG A 53 -11.73 -7.85 6.28
CA ARG A 53 -11.78 -8.52 7.60
C ARG A 53 -10.56 -8.17 8.44
N GLY A 54 -9.38 -8.17 7.85
CA GLY A 54 -8.14 -7.76 8.50
C GLY A 54 -8.18 -6.31 8.96
N LEU A 55 -8.53 -5.38 8.07
CA LEU A 55 -8.68 -3.96 8.40
C LEU A 55 -9.66 -3.76 9.55
N TRP A 56 -10.82 -4.41 9.50
CA TRP A 56 -11.82 -4.34 10.57
C TRP A 56 -11.26 -4.85 11.89
N LYS A 57 -10.68 -6.06 11.90
CA LYS A 57 -10.07 -6.69 13.09
C LYS A 57 -9.01 -5.78 13.72
N TYR A 58 -8.16 -5.17 12.90
CA TYR A 58 -7.05 -4.37 13.41
C TYR A 58 -7.45 -2.96 13.80
N LEU A 59 -8.41 -2.33 13.13
CA LEU A 59 -8.80 -0.94 13.42
C LEU A 59 -9.93 -0.84 14.47
N ILE A 60 -10.87 -1.78 14.47
CA ILE A 60 -12.04 -1.82 15.38
C ILE A 60 -12.23 -3.21 16.00
N PRO A 61 -11.29 -3.66 16.85
CA PRO A 61 -11.24 -5.05 17.36
C PRO A 61 -12.43 -5.45 18.23
N SER A 62 -13.17 -4.48 18.78
CA SER A 62 -14.30 -4.71 19.68
C SER A 62 -15.59 -5.08 18.95
N GLU A 63 -15.63 -5.00 17.63
CA GLU A 63 -16.83 -5.19 16.83
C GLU A 63 -16.70 -6.39 15.89
N ALA A 64 -17.76 -7.18 15.77
CA ALA A 64 -17.81 -8.26 14.79
C ALA A 64 -17.81 -7.70 13.36
N PHE A 65 -17.08 -8.36 12.45
CA PHE A 65 -16.94 -7.92 11.06
C PHE A 65 -18.29 -7.79 10.36
N GLN A 66 -18.49 -6.66 9.67
CA GLN A 66 -19.62 -6.41 8.80
C GLN A 66 -19.12 -5.85 7.46
N LEU A 67 -19.45 -6.53 6.36
CA LEU A 67 -19.07 -6.05 5.03
C LEU A 67 -19.71 -4.70 4.72
N VAL A 68 -21.00 -4.54 5.03
CA VAL A 68 -21.74 -3.29 4.85
C VAL A 68 -22.04 -2.69 6.23
N SER A 69 -21.43 -1.56 6.54
CA SER A 69 -21.59 -0.91 7.84
C SER A 69 -21.23 0.58 7.80
N LYS A 70 -21.89 1.40 8.63
CA LYS A 70 -21.53 2.82 8.80
C LYS A 70 -20.13 3.01 9.40
N ARG A 71 -19.61 2.00 10.09
CA ARG A 71 -18.28 2.02 10.70
C ARG A 71 -17.15 2.21 9.68
N TRP A 72 -17.37 1.82 8.42
CA TRP A 72 -16.41 2.13 7.36
C TRP A 72 -16.25 3.64 7.13
N ALA A 73 -17.32 4.42 7.24
CA ALA A 73 -17.24 5.87 7.18
C ALA A 73 -16.49 6.45 8.40
N ASP A 74 -16.67 5.85 9.58
CA ASP A 74 -15.92 6.24 10.79
C ASP A 74 -14.42 5.93 10.69
N ILE A 75 -14.05 4.87 9.96
CA ILE A 75 -12.66 4.55 9.59
C ILE A 75 -12.13 5.52 8.50
N GLY A 76 -13.00 6.30 7.88
CA GLY A 76 -12.66 7.29 6.87
C GLY A 76 -12.70 6.77 5.44
N PHE A 77 -13.52 5.75 5.13
CA PHE A 77 -13.96 5.43 3.77
C PHE A 77 -15.13 6.35 3.35
N GLN A 78 -15.43 6.47 2.04
CA GLN A 78 -16.45 7.43 1.57
C GLN A 78 -17.89 6.93 1.74
N GLY A 79 -18.08 5.65 2.09
CA GLY A 79 -19.41 5.05 2.23
C GLY A 79 -19.46 3.91 3.23
N THR A 80 -20.55 3.14 3.17
CA THR A 80 -20.78 1.98 4.04
C THR A 80 -20.15 0.69 3.51
N CYS A 81 -19.54 0.73 2.33
CA CYS A 81 -18.81 -0.38 1.73
C CYS A 81 -17.55 0.17 1.04
N PRO A 82 -16.35 -0.31 1.40
CA PRO A 82 -15.07 0.18 0.87
C PRO A 82 -14.79 -0.11 -0.61
N ASP A 83 -15.59 -0.94 -1.27
CA ASP A 83 -15.28 -1.52 -2.60
C ASP A 83 -14.84 -0.48 -3.63
N THR A 84 -15.53 0.66 -3.66
CA THR A 84 -15.28 1.70 -4.66
C THR A 84 -14.19 2.70 -4.26
N ASP A 85 -13.77 2.71 -2.99
CA ASP A 85 -12.74 3.62 -2.50
C ASP A 85 -11.35 3.25 -3.02
N PHE A 86 -11.13 1.97 -3.36
CA PHE A 86 -9.86 1.48 -3.89
C PHE A 86 -9.66 1.73 -5.39
N ARG A 87 -10.63 2.30 -6.13
CA ARG A 87 -10.54 2.44 -7.61
C ARG A 87 -9.22 3.04 -8.13
N GLY A 88 -8.68 4.03 -7.42
CA GLY A 88 -7.44 4.69 -7.83
C GLY A 88 -6.21 3.79 -7.69
N MET A 89 -6.10 3.08 -6.56
CA MET A 89 -4.90 2.33 -6.15
C MET A 89 -5.06 0.80 -6.14
N GLY A 90 -6.22 0.30 -6.57
CA GLY A 90 -6.55 -1.12 -6.66
C GLY A 90 -6.22 -1.89 -5.39
N LEU A 91 -5.78 -3.13 -5.60
CA LEU A 91 -5.36 -4.03 -4.54
C LEU A 91 -4.12 -3.53 -3.79
N LEU A 92 -3.22 -2.77 -4.45
CA LEU A 92 -2.04 -2.20 -3.80
C LEU A 92 -2.42 -1.27 -2.65
N GLY A 93 -3.38 -0.36 -2.85
CA GLY A 93 -3.87 0.53 -1.81
C GLY A 93 -4.50 -0.21 -0.64
N ALA A 94 -5.26 -1.28 -0.92
CA ALA A 94 -5.88 -2.12 0.09
C ALA A 94 -4.83 -2.89 0.93
N LEU A 95 -3.85 -3.49 0.27
CA LEU A 95 -2.77 -4.23 0.92
C LEU A 95 -1.87 -3.34 1.77
N ASN A 96 -1.49 -2.16 1.28
CA ASN A 96 -0.67 -1.22 2.04
C ASN A 96 -1.41 -0.72 3.29
N LEU A 97 -2.70 -0.39 3.16
CA LEU A 97 -3.51 0.04 4.30
C LEU A 97 -3.65 -1.09 5.34
N LEU A 98 -3.87 -2.33 4.89
CA LEU A 98 -3.90 -3.49 5.77
C LEU A 98 -2.57 -3.70 6.47
N TYR A 99 -1.46 -3.68 5.73
CA TYR A 99 -0.12 -3.85 6.28
C TYR A 99 0.17 -2.81 7.36
N PHE A 100 -0.24 -1.55 7.15
CA PHE A 100 -0.10 -0.51 8.17
C PHE A 100 -0.95 -0.81 9.42
N ALA A 101 -2.21 -1.19 9.24
CA ALA A 101 -3.11 -1.54 10.35
C ALA A 101 -2.63 -2.77 11.13
N GLU A 102 -2.07 -3.77 10.46
CA GLU A 102 -1.59 -5.01 11.07
C GLU A 102 -0.21 -4.85 11.71
N SER A 103 0.77 -4.31 10.98
CA SER A 103 2.15 -4.25 11.45
C SER A 103 2.41 -3.11 12.43
N HIS A 104 1.59 -2.05 12.37
CA HIS A 104 1.72 -0.86 13.21
C HIS A 104 0.41 -0.52 13.92
N THR A 105 -0.32 -1.53 14.41
CA THR A 105 -1.70 -1.39 14.94
C THR A 105 -1.88 -0.27 15.95
N ALA A 106 -0.99 -0.14 16.93
CA ALA A 106 -1.10 0.91 17.95
C ALA A 106 -1.02 2.31 17.34
N LEU A 107 -0.09 2.52 16.40
CA LEU A 107 0.05 3.76 15.66
C LEU A 107 -1.16 4.01 14.75
N ALA A 108 -1.59 3.01 13.99
CA ALA A 108 -2.74 3.13 13.09
C ALA A 108 -4.02 3.54 13.86
N ARG A 109 -4.28 2.93 15.01
CA ARG A 109 -5.41 3.31 15.88
C ARG A 109 -5.25 4.70 16.49
N GLY A 110 -4.04 5.07 16.90
CA GLY A 110 -3.75 6.42 17.41
C GLY A 110 -4.03 7.50 16.35
N ILE A 111 -3.57 7.27 15.11
CA ILE A 111 -3.81 8.16 13.97
C ILE A 111 -5.30 8.20 13.62
N LEU A 112 -5.99 7.06 13.57
CA LEU A 112 -7.43 6.99 13.34
C LEU A 112 -8.23 7.75 14.42
N SER A 113 -7.85 7.61 15.69
CA SER A 113 -8.51 8.37 16.77
C SER A 113 -8.28 9.87 16.62
N ALA A 114 -7.06 10.29 16.25
CA ALA A 114 -6.72 11.69 16.04
C ALA A 114 -7.37 12.29 14.78
N SER A 115 -7.67 11.47 13.76
CA SER A 115 -8.29 11.93 12.50
C SER A 115 -9.74 12.38 12.69
N VAL A 116 -10.39 11.99 13.79
CA VAL A 116 -11.76 12.39 14.15
C VAL A 116 -11.78 13.51 15.19
N LEU A 117 -10.84 13.51 16.15
CA LEU A 117 -10.89 14.39 17.32
C LEU A 117 -10.21 15.76 17.15
N SER A 118 -9.34 15.92 16.14
CA SER A 118 -8.57 17.15 15.96
C SER A 118 -9.31 18.21 15.14
N THR A 119 -8.94 19.48 15.32
CA THR A 119 -9.39 20.62 14.47
C THR A 119 -9.04 20.45 12.99
N SER A 120 -8.19 19.47 12.65
CA SER A 120 -7.83 19.09 11.29
C SER A 120 -8.32 17.67 11.00
N SER A 121 -9.63 17.44 11.08
CA SER A 121 -10.20 16.13 10.74
C SER A 121 -9.89 15.73 9.30
N TYR A 122 -9.57 14.45 9.09
CA TYR A 122 -9.34 13.89 7.76
C TYR A 122 -9.82 12.45 7.68
N PRO A 123 -10.20 11.97 6.47
CA PRO A 123 -10.63 10.59 6.27
C PRO A 123 -9.42 9.65 6.30
N PHE A 124 -9.18 8.98 7.43
CA PHE A 124 -8.01 8.11 7.66
C PHE A 124 -7.75 7.13 6.50
N ALA A 125 -8.77 6.35 6.09
CA ALA A 125 -8.58 5.37 5.01
C ALA A 125 -8.30 6.01 3.65
N ILE A 126 -9.07 7.03 3.23
CA ILE A 126 -8.84 7.71 1.94
C ILE A 126 -7.46 8.37 1.90
N VAL A 127 -7.03 9.00 2.99
CA VAL A 127 -5.68 9.57 3.07
C VAL A 127 -4.63 8.47 2.98
N GLY A 128 -4.78 7.36 3.71
CA GLY A 128 -3.86 6.21 3.64
C GLY A 128 -3.74 5.60 2.24
N ILE A 129 -4.86 5.45 1.53
CA ILE A 129 -4.88 4.97 0.14
C ILE A 129 -4.21 6.00 -0.78
N SER A 130 -4.48 7.29 -0.60
CA SER A 130 -3.87 8.36 -1.40
C SER A 130 -2.36 8.47 -1.19
N LEU A 131 -1.88 8.20 0.03
CA LEU A 131 -0.44 8.12 0.32
C LEU A 131 0.24 6.99 -0.47
N THR A 132 -0.45 5.89 -0.74
CA THR A 132 0.08 4.85 -1.64
C THR A 132 0.35 5.40 -3.05
N ASP A 133 -0.55 6.23 -3.59
CA ASP A 133 -0.31 6.87 -4.89
C ASP A 133 0.86 7.86 -4.84
N LEU A 134 0.93 8.66 -3.79
CA LEU A 134 2.01 9.62 -3.58
C LEU A 134 3.37 8.89 -3.56
N LEU A 135 3.50 7.86 -2.72
CA LEU A 135 4.73 7.09 -2.59
C LEU A 135 5.12 6.42 -3.91
N ARG A 136 4.16 5.84 -4.63
CA ARG A 136 4.39 5.23 -5.94
C ARG A 136 4.89 6.26 -6.96
N LYS A 137 4.34 7.48 -6.98
CA LYS A 137 4.79 8.58 -7.85
C LYS A 137 6.16 9.11 -7.48
N TRP A 138 6.54 9.07 -6.20
CA TRP A 138 7.84 9.53 -5.73
C TRP A 138 8.95 8.52 -6.00
N LEU A 139 8.62 7.23 -5.92
CA LEU A 139 9.58 6.15 -6.12
C LEU A 139 9.84 5.83 -7.59
N ARG A 140 9.00 6.32 -8.53
CA ARG A 140 9.14 6.13 -9.98
C ARG A 140 9.68 7.38 -10.66
#